data_AF-A0A183U0W3-F1
#
_entry.id   AF-A0A183U0W3-F1
#
_cell.length_a   1.000
_cell.length_b   1.000
_cell.length_c   1.000
_cell.angle_alpha   90.00
_cell.angle_beta   90.00
_cell.angle_gamma   90.00
#
_symmetry.space_group_name_H-M   'P 1'
#
loop_
_entity.id
_entity.type
_entity.pdbx_description
1 polymer ?
#
loop_
_entity_poly.entity_id
_entity_poly.type
_entity_poly.pdbx_seq_one_letter_code
_entity_poly.pdbx_strand_id
1 'polypeptide(L)'
;MIDSEDLRAILEAQEERQHQMLKAVLETANQQQQALLEHVGRIFSTIGPTASPASAAEFVTNSLSTRLPKFIYDPDNGCTFDVWFNLYEDVIVQDGSTLDEATKARLIVSKLDAVAYTRFANHILPKRPSELCFDDTVKTLKELFGHNTSVFARRYTYLRTQRNGESLSDYTGMVIRRHEMAEFNAITPEQMKCLVWICGLHTPDDADIRTLALLKMEDNPQTTLKQLSLEIQQFLNIRRDAKLLGSPPSL
;
A
#
# COMPACT_ATOMS: atom_id res chain seq x y z
N MET A 1 -98.16 -11.53 -6.89
CA MET A 1 -97.38 -11.81 -5.68
C MET A 1 -96.21 -12.66 -6.12
N ILE A 2 -94.97 -12.17 -5.96
CA ILE A 2 -93.79 -13.02 -6.15
C ILE A 2 -93.77 -13.97 -4.94
N ASP A 3 -93.66 -15.27 -5.19
CA ASP A 3 -93.73 -16.28 -4.15
C ASP A 3 -92.49 -16.23 -3.25
N SER A 4 -92.64 -16.59 -1.98
CA SER A 4 -91.54 -16.54 -0.99
C SER A 4 -90.42 -17.51 -1.35
N GLU A 5 -90.71 -18.57 -2.10
CA GLU A 5 -89.71 -19.52 -2.62
C GLU A 5 -88.89 -18.91 -3.76
N ASP A 6 -89.50 -18.13 -4.66
CA ASP A 6 -88.78 -17.47 -5.75
C ASP A 6 -87.79 -16.42 -5.23
N LEU A 7 -88.17 -15.68 -4.19
CA LEU A 7 -87.28 -14.69 -3.57
C LEU A 7 -86.07 -15.34 -2.89
N ARG A 8 -86.28 -16.51 -2.27
CA ARG A 8 -85.22 -17.29 -1.62
C ARG A 8 -84.26 -17.88 -2.65
N ALA A 9 -84.78 -18.43 -3.75
CA ALA A 9 -83.96 -18.97 -4.83
C ALA A 9 -83.09 -17.90 -5.49
N ILE A 10 -83.60 -16.66 -5.64
CA ILE A 10 -82.83 -15.52 -6.17
C ILE A 10 -81.69 -15.11 -5.21
N LEU A 11 -81.96 -15.09 -3.90
CA LEU A 11 -80.96 -14.78 -2.88
C LEU A 11 -79.85 -15.83 -2.83
N GLU A 12 -80.20 -17.12 -2.82
CA GLU A 12 -79.23 -18.23 -2.85
C GLU A 12 -78.38 -18.20 -4.13
N ALA A 13 -79.01 -17.97 -5.30
CA ALA A 13 -78.30 -17.84 -6.57
C ALA A 13 -77.40 -16.58 -6.67
N GLN A 14 -77.69 -15.55 -5.88
CA GLN A 14 -76.85 -14.35 -5.78
C GLN A 14 -75.66 -14.59 -4.86
N GLU A 15 -75.86 -15.28 -3.73
CA GLU A 15 -74.79 -15.66 -2.80
C GLU A 15 -73.80 -16.63 -3.47
N GLU A 16 -74.29 -17.64 -4.20
CA GLU A 16 -73.42 -18.53 -4.99
C GLU A 16 -72.61 -17.79 -6.05
N ARG A 17 -73.22 -16.82 -6.75
CA ARG A 17 -72.50 -15.98 -7.72
C ARG A 17 -71.43 -15.13 -7.05
N GLN A 18 -71.70 -14.56 -5.89
CA GLN A 18 -70.70 -13.81 -5.12
C GLN A 18 -69.57 -14.72 -4.66
N HIS A 19 -69.88 -15.94 -4.19
CA HIS A 19 -68.87 -16.89 -3.74
C HIS A 19 -67.99 -17.39 -4.89
N GLN A 20 -68.60 -17.68 -6.06
CA GLN A 20 -67.85 -18.05 -7.27
C GLN A 20 -66.97 -16.91 -7.78
N MET A 21 -67.47 -15.67 -7.76
CA MET A 21 -66.67 -14.51 -8.16
C MET A 21 -65.48 -14.29 -7.23
N LEU A 22 -65.68 -14.42 -5.91
CA LEU A 22 -64.60 -14.29 -4.93
C LEU A 22 -63.53 -15.36 -5.14
N LYS A 23 -63.94 -16.61 -5.41
CA LYS A 23 -63.02 -17.71 -5.70
C LYS A 23 -62.21 -17.48 -6.97
N ALA A 24 -62.86 -17.02 -8.05
CA ALA A 24 -62.21 -16.71 -9.31
C ALA A 24 -61.19 -15.54 -9.18
N VAL A 25 -61.52 -14.51 -8.39
CA VAL A 25 -60.58 -13.41 -8.10
C VAL A 25 -59.36 -13.92 -7.33
N LEU A 26 -59.56 -14.79 -6.33
CA LEU A 26 -58.47 -15.36 -5.54
C LEU A 26 -57.55 -16.26 -6.39
N GLU A 27 -58.13 -17.08 -7.27
CA GLU A 27 -57.38 -17.92 -8.21
C GLU A 27 -56.57 -17.08 -9.21
N THR A 28 -57.17 -16.00 -9.72
CA THR A 28 -56.49 -15.06 -10.63
C THR A 28 -55.33 -14.35 -9.94
N ALA A 29 -55.51 -13.91 -8.69
CA ALA A 29 -54.47 -13.28 -7.89
C ALA A 29 -53.30 -14.25 -7.61
N ASN A 30 -53.60 -15.51 -7.28
CA ASN A 30 -52.57 -16.54 -7.09
C ASN A 30 -51.80 -16.83 -8.40
N GLN A 31 -52.48 -16.92 -9.54
CA GLN A 31 -51.82 -17.10 -10.83
C GLN A 31 -50.93 -15.92 -11.20
N GLN A 32 -51.36 -14.68 -10.95
CA GLN A 32 -50.52 -13.50 -11.14
C GLN A 32 -49.30 -13.51 -10.22
N GLN A 33 -49.46 -13.89 -8.96
CA GLN A 33 -48.34 -13.99 -8.01
C GLN A 33 -47.35 -15.07 -8.43
N GLN A 34 -47.83 -16.21 -8.94
CA GLN A 34 -46.98 -17.29 -9.43
C GLN A 34 -46.26 -16.91 -10.73
N ALA A 35 -46.94 -16.24 -11.66
CA ALA A 35 -46.32 -15.70 -12.86
C ALA A 35 -45.26 -14.63 -12.55
N LEU A 36 -45.50 -13.78 -11.55
CA LEU A 36 -44.51 -12.83 -11.05
C LEU A 36 -43.30 -13.54 -10.43
N LEU A 37 -43.52 -14.59 -9.62
CA LEU A 37 -42.43 -15.39 -9.06
C LEU A 37 -41.60 -16.10 -10.13
N GLU A 38 -42.23 -16.65 -11.17
CA GLU A 38 -41.53 -17.25 -12.31
C GLU A 38 -40.80 -16.20 -13.16
N HIS A 39 -41.36 -14.99 -13.28
CA HIS A 39 -40.70 -13.89 -13.99
C HIS A 39 -39.49 -13.40 -13.21
N VAL A 40 -39.60 -13.24 -11.90
CA VAL A 40 -38.50 -12.91 -11.00
C VAL A 40 -37.46 -14.03 -11.00
N GLY A 41 -37.86 -15.30 -10.99
CA GLY A 41 -36.95 -16.45 -11.08
C GLY A 41 -36.21 -16.51 -12.42
N ARG A 42 -36.88 -16.18 -13.54
CA ARG A 42 -36.24 -16.04 -14.85
C ARG A 42 -35.27 -14.86 -14.88
N ILE A 43 -35.66 -13.69 -14.37
CA ILE A 43 -34.78 -12.53 -14.21
C ILE A 43 -33.55 -12.90 -13.34
N PHE A 44 -33.73 -13.63 -12.25
CA PHE A 44 -32.62 -14.13 -11.41
C PHE A 44 -31.80 -15.22 -12.09
N SER A 45 -32.31 -15.92 -13.10
CA SER A 45 -31.55 -16.87 -13.92
C SER A 45 -30.82 -16.20 -15.08
N THR A 46 -31.34 -15.06 -15.60
CA THR A 46 -30.63 -14.21 -16.57
C THR A 46 -29.69 -13.20 -15.92
N ILE A 47 -29.88 -12.87 -14.65
CA ILE A 47 -29.05 -11.97 -13.84
C ILE A 47 -28.25 -12.74 -12.74
N GLY A 48 -28.48 -14.05 -12.58
CA GLY A 48 -27.55 -14.92 -11.86
C GLY A 48 -26.16 -14.72 -12.46
N PRO A 49 -25.06 -14.81 -11.70
CA PRO A 49 -23.77 -14.27 -12.11
C PRO A 49 -23.24 -15.03 -13.33
N THR A 50 -23.67 -14.62 -14.52
CA THR A 50 -23.00 -14.83 -15.80
C THR A 50 -21.90 -13.78 -15.93
N ALA A 51 -21.24 -13.46 -14.82
CA ALA A 51 -19.95 -12.82 -14.87
C ALA A 51 -18.98 -13.94 -15.25
N SER A 52 -18.53 -13.94 -16.52
CA SER A 52 -17.36 -14.72 -16.90
C SER A 52 -16.24 -14.43 -15.89
N PRO A 53 -15.39 -15.41 -15.52
CA PRO A 53 -14.28 -15.18 -14.58
C PRO A 53 -13.44 -13.94 -14.91
N ALA A 54 -13.30 -13.62 -16.20
CA ALA A 54 -12.65 -12.40 -16.69
C ALA A 54 -13.35 -11.10 -16.23
N SER A 55 -14.68 -11.05 -16.31
CA SER A 55 -15.47 -9.88 -15.87
C SER A 55 -15.48 -9.69 -14.35
N ALA A 56 -15.40 -10.80 -13.59
CA ALA A 56 -15.27 -10.74 -12.14
C ALA A 56 -13.88 -10.22 -11.73
N ALA A 57 -12.81 -10.72 -12.35
CA ALA A 57 -11.44 -10.24 -12.12
C ALA A 57 -11.27 -8.76 -12.51
N GLU A 58 -11.89 -8.34 -13.61
CA GLU A 58 -11.89 -6.93 -14.03
C GLU A 58 -12.62 -6.02 -13.03
N PHE A 59 -13.78 -6.47 -12.53
CA PHE A 59 -14.51 -5.76 -11.47
C PHE A 59 -13.67 -5.62 -10.18
N VAL A 60 -13.05 -6.71 -9.73
CA VAL A 60 -12.17 -6.70 -8.54
C VAL A 60 -10.98 -5.77 -8.78
N THR A 61 -10.33 -5.86 -9.94
CA THR A 61 -9.18 -5.01 -10.29
C THR A 61 -9.55 -3.53 -10.31
N ASN A 62 -10.69 -3.18 -10.89
CA ASN A 62 -11.18 -1.80 -10.92
C ASN A 62 -11.53 -1.29 -9.52
N SER A 63 -12.19 -2.12 -8.71
CA SER A 63 -12.52 -1.81 -7.32
C SER A 63 -11.27 -1.59 -6.46
N LEU A 64 -10.24 -2.43 -6.60
CA LEU A 64 -8.98 -2.24 -5.91
C LEU A 64 -8.24 -0.99 -6.41
N SER A 65 -8.26 -0.76 -7.73
CA SER A 65 -7.63 0.41 -8.32
C SER A 65 -8.23 1.71 -7.79
N THR A 66 -9.56 1.81 -7.61
CA THR A 66 -10.15 3.04 -7.07
C THR A 66 -9.80 3.28 -5.59
N ARG A 67 -9.54 2.21 -4.83
CA ARG A 67 -9.17 2.29 -3.41
C ARG A 67 -7.69 2.55 -3.17
N LEU A 68 -6.83 2.12 -4.08
CA LEU A 68 -5.38 2.28 -3.95
C LEU A 68 -4.96 3.67 -4.45
N PRO A 69 -4.35 4.51 -3.60
CA PRO A 69 -3.85 5.81 -4.03
C PRO A 69 -2.63 5.64 -4.94
N LYS A 70 -2.38 6.67 -5.73
CA LYS A 70 -1.19 6.75 -6.57
C LYS A 70 0.06 6.82 -5.70
N PHE A 71 1.07 6.02 -6.02
CA PHE A 71 2.37 6.05 -5.38
C PHE A 71 3.21 7.20 -5.95
N ILE A 72 3.68 8.06 -5.07
CA ILE A 72 4.59 9.18 -5.38
C ILE A 72 5.81 9.01 -4.48
N TYR A 73 6.98 8.84 -5.09
CA TYR A 73 8.20 8.60 -4.35
C TYR A 73 8.76 9.90 -3.79
N ASP A 74 8.81 10.00 -2.46
CA ASP A 74 9.39 11.12 -1.72
C ASP A 74 10.04 10.57 -0.44
N PRO A 75 11.30 10.13 -0.48
CA PRO A 75 11.95 9.49 0.67
C PRO A 75 12.19 10.46 1.83
N ASP A 76 12.35 11.76 1.57
CA ASP A 76 12.61 12.80 2.58
C ASP A 76 11.39 13.05 3.46
N ASN A 77 10.22 13.02 2.82
CA ASN A 77 8.96 12.95 3.50
C ASN A 77 8.47 11.52 3.52
N GLY A 78 9.32 10.51 3.73
CA GLY A 78 8.97 9.11 4.08
C GLY A 78 8.01 8.34 3.18
N CYS A 79 7.71 8.84 1.98
CA CYS A 79 6.84 8.21 0.99
C CYS A 79 7.68 7.22 0.20
N THR A 80 8.06 6.12 0.86
CA THR A 80 8.76 4.98 0.26
C THR A 80 7.77 3.91 -0.15
N PHE A 81 8.19 3.04 -1.06
CA PHE A 81 7.38 1.92 -1.50
C PHE A 81 7.13 0.93 -0.36
N ASP A 82 8.06 0.75 0.58
CA ASP A 82 7.83 -0.06 1.78
C ASP A 82 6.64 0.44 2.59
N VAL A 83 6.59 1.75 2.87
CA VAL A 83 5.49 2.35 3.64
C VAL A 83 4.17 2.24 2.87
N TRP A 84 4.17 2.57 1.58
CA TRP A 84 2.97 2.48 0.75
C TRP A 84 2.46 1.04 0.66
N PHE A 85 3.36 0.08 0.41
CA PHE A 85 3.00 -1.33 0.29
C PHE A 85 2.46 -1.87 1.61
N ASN A 86 3.13 -1.63 2.74
CA ASN A 86 2.66 -2.12 4.05
C ASN A 86 1.26 -1.58 4.44
N LEU A 87 0.91 -0.35 4.03
CA LEU A 87 -0.42 0.22 4.28
C LEU A 87 -1.53 -0.44 3.46
N TYR A 88 -1.18 -1.01 2.30
CA TYR A 88 -2.13 -1.54 1.33
C TYR A 88 -1.94 -3.02 1.02
N GLU A 89 -0.99 -3.69 1.66
CA GLU A 89 -0.66 -5.10 1.44
C GLU A 89 -1.89 -5.97 1.68
N ASP A 90 -2.56 -5.79 2.83
CA ASP A 90 -3.79 -6.51 3.14
C ASP A 90 -4.88 -6.28 2.09
N VAL A 91 -5.03 -5.05 1.60
CA VAL A 91 -5.99 -4.72 0.53
C VAL A 91 -5.64 -5.45 -0.77
N ILE A 92 -4.36 -5.50 -1.13
CA ILE A 92 -3.91 -6.14 -2.36
C ILE A 92 -3.99 -7.67 -2.26
N VAL A 93 -3.63 -8.23 -1.11
CA VAL A 93 -3.51 -9.68 -0.91
C VAL A 93 -4.85 -10.32 -0.56
N GLN A 94 -5.62 -9.74 0.38
CA GLN A 94 -6.89 -10.32 0.82
C GLN A 94 -8.00 -10.06 -0.19
N ASP A 95 -8.22 -8.79 -0.54
CA ASP A 95 -9.32 -8.41 -1.44
C ASP A 95 -8.98 -8.73 -2.91
N GLY A 96 -7.69 -8.86 -3.24
CA GLY A 96 -7.19 -9.34 -4.52
C GLY A 96 -6.87 -10.83 -4.57
N SER A 97 -7.28 -11.63 -3.57
CA SER A 97 -6.97 -13.07 -3.48
C SER A 97 -7.41 -13.89 -4.70
N THR A 98 -8.45 -13.44 -5.40
CA THR A 98 -8.98 -14.06 -6.63
C THR A 98 -8.22 -13.67 -7.90
N LEU A 99 -7.34 -12.67 -7.83
CA LEU A 99 -6.53 -12.21 -8.95
C LEU A 99 -5.27 -13.08 -9.10
N ASP A 100 -4.89 -13.34 -10.36
CA ASP A 100 -3.60 -13.96 -10.64
C ASP A 100 -2.44 -13.01 -10.32
N GLU A 101 -1.24 -13.58 -10.14
CA GLU A 101 -0.05 -12.83 -9.76
C GLU A 101 0.32 -11.75 -10.81
N ALA A 102 0.05 -12.03 -12.08
CA ALA A 102 0.28 -11.07 -13.16
C ALA A 102 -0.66 -9.86 -13.09
N THR A 103 -1.92 -10.05 -12.69
CA THR A 103 -2.89 -8.95 -12.51
C THR A 103 -2.56 -8.14 -11.27
N LYS A 104 -2.16 -8.78 -10.16
CA LYS A 104 -1.69 -8.06 -8.97
C LYS A 104 -0.44 -7.22 -9.26
N ALA A 105 0.52 -7.77 -10.01
CA ALA A 105 1.71 -7.05 -10.44
C ALA A 105 1.34 -5.81 -11.29
N ARG A 106 0.47 -5.98 -12.30
CA ARG A 106 -0.02 -4.86 -13.13
C ARG A 106 -0.78 -3.82 -12.33
N LEU A 107 -1.57 -4.23 -11.34
CA LEU A 107 -2.29 -3.33 -10.45
C LEU A 107 -1.31 -2.42 -9.70
N ILE A 108 -0.25 -2.97 -9.08
CA ILE A 108 0.77 -2.18 -8.39
C ILE A 108 1.48 -1.24 -9.36
N VAL A 109 1.93 -1.75 -10.50
CA VAL A 109 2.64 -0.93 -11.51
C VAL A 109 1.76 0.21 -12.01
N SER A 110 0.45 0.01 -12.14
CA SER A 110 -0.52 1.05 -12.53
C SER A 110 -0.64 2.20 -11.52
N LYS A 111 -0.21 1.98 -10.26
CA LYS A 111 -0.24 2.98 -9.19
C LYS A 111 0.99 3.87 -9.19
N LEU A 112 2.05 3.52 -9.91
CA LEU A 112 3.24 4.36 -9.99
C LEU A 112 2.93 5.67 -10.71
N ASP A 113 3.51 6.76 -10.24
CA ASP A 113 3.56 7.98 -11.03
C ASP A 113 4.48 7.85 -12.25
N ALA A 114 4.45 8.85 -13.13
CA ALA A 114 5.19 8.78 -14.38
C ALA A 114 6.72 8.65 -14.15
N VAL A 115 7.23 9.29 -13.10
CA VAL A 115 8.65 9.29 -12.77
C VAL A 115 9.07 7.93 -12.20
N ALA A 116 8.31 7.39 -11.24
CA ALA A 116 8.54 6.08 -10.66
C ALA A 116 8.38 4.97 -11.70
N TYR A 117 7.36 5.03 -12.55
CA TYR A 117 7.16 4.06 -13.62
C TYR A 117 8.36 4.03 -14.59
N THR A 118 8.85 5.21 -15.01
CA THR A 118 10.00 5.29 -15.94
C THR A 118 11.25 4.64 -15.34
N ARG A 119 11.54 4.92 -14.06
CA ARG A 119 12.67 4.31 -13.34
C ARG A 119 12.51 2.78 -13.23
N PHE A 120 11.32 2.32 -12.86
CA PHE A 120 11.00 0.90 -12.80
C PHE A 120 11.17 0.21 -14.15
N ALA A 121 10.57 0.76 -15.21
CA ALA A 121 10.62 0.21 -16.56
C ALA A 121 12.07 0.12 -17.09
N ASN A 122 12.90 1.12 -16.81
CA ASN A 122 14.32 1.10 -17.18
C ASN A 122 15.11 0.03 -16.41
N HIS A 123 14.81 -0.17 -15.13
CA HIS A 123 15.54 -1.11 -14.28
C HIS A 123 15.29 -2.58 -14.66
N ILE A 124 14.09 -2.91 -15.12
CA ILE A 124 13.72 -4.28 -15.47
C ILE A 124 14.17 -4.69 -16.88
N LEU A 125 14.72 -3.76 -17.67
CA LEU A 125 15.20 -4.07 -19.01
C LEU A 125 16.22 -5.22 -18.98
N PRO A 126 16.15 -6.16 -19.95
CA PRO A 126 15.33 -6.13 -21.17
C PRO A 126 13.89 -6.66 -21.01
N LYS A 127 13.44 -7.03 -19.81
CA LYS A 127 12.09 -7.57 -19.58
C LYS A 127 11.03 -6.47 -19.67
N ARG A 128 9.78 -6.86 -19.94
CA ARG A 128 8.61 -5.97 -19.84
C ARG A 128 7.94 -6.09 -18.46
N PRO A 129 7.21 -5.05 -18.00
CA PRO A 129 6.45 -5.12 -16.73
C PRO A 129 5.50 -6.31 -16.65
N SER A 130 4.92 -6.72 -17.78
CA SER A 130 4.02 -7.87 -17.88
C SER A 130 4.69 -9.24 -17.72
N GLU A 131 6.03 -9.30 -17.74
CA GLU A 131 6.82 -10.53 -17.62
C GLU A 131 7.27 -10.80 -16.18
N LEU A 132 7.03 -9.86 -15.25
CA LEU A 132 7.33 -10.02 -13.83
C LEU A 132 6.12 -10.62 -13.10
N CYS A 133 6.39 -11.53 -12.17
CA CYS A 133 5.39 -11.94 -11.20
C CYS A 133 5.22 -10.86 -10.12
N PHE A 134 4.24 -11.04 -9.24
CA PHE A 134 3.97 -10.16 -8.12
C PHE A 134 5.20 -9.98 -7.21
N ASP A 135 5.79 -11.08 -6.75
CA ASP A 135 6.93 -11.06 -5.83
C ASP A 135 8.13 -10.33 -6.42
N ASP A 136 8.49 -10.63 -7.67
CA ASP A 136 9.59 -9.95 -8.36
C ASP A 136 9.29 -8.45 -8.53
N THR A 137 8.05 -8.08 -8.84
CA THR A 137 7.62 -6.68 -8.97
C THR A 137 7.76 -5.95 -7.63
N VAL A 138 7.24 -6.52 -6.55
CA VAL A 138 7.32 -5.95 -5.20
C VAL A 138 8.78 -5.82 -4.77
N LYS A 139 9.60 -6.85 -5.01
CA LYS A 139 11.03 -6.82 -4.72
C LYS A 139 11.75 -5.70 -5.45
N THR A 140 11.59 -5.60 -6.77
CA THR A 140 12.22 -4.54 -7.57
C THR A 140 11.76 -3.15 -7.11
N LEU A 141 10.49 -2.98 -6.76
CA LEU A 141 9.98 -1.70 -6.28
C LEU A 141 10.54 -1.34 -4.88
N LYS A 142 10.72 -2.33 -3.99
CA LYS A 142 11.42 -2.12 -2.71
C LYS A 142 12.89 -1.76 -2.91
N GLU A 143 13.58 -2.37 -3.88
CA GLU A 143 14.97 -2.02 -4.20
C GLU A 143 15.12 -0.60 -4.75
N LEU A 144 14.20 -0.18 -5.63
CA LEU A 144 14.25 1.14 -6.28
C LEU A 144 13.73 2.28 -5.40
N PHE A 145 12.67 2.02 -4.63
CA PHE A 145 11.88 3.04 -3.96
C PHE A 145 11.66 2.76 -2.48
N GLY A 146 12.33 1.75 -1.93
CA GLY A 146 12.27 1.44 -0.52
C GLY A 146 13.10 2.38 0.34
N HIS A 147 13.26 2.00 1.61
CA HIS A 147 14.17 2.65 2.56
C HIS A 147 15.63 2.42 2.17
N ASN A 148 16.16 3.23 1.25
CA ASN A 148 17.57 3.21 0.85
C ASN A 148 18.45 4.18 1.66
N THR A 149 17.86 4.98 2.55
CA THR A 149 18.58 5.86 3.45
C THR A 149 19.04 5.09 4.68
N SER A 150 20.30 5.25 5.07
CA SER A 150 20.86 4.61 6.26
C SER A 150 20.06 4.90 7.53
N VAL A 151 20.13 3.98 8.50
CA VAL A 151 19.52 4.19 9.84
C VAL A 151 20.01 5.49 10.46
N PHE A 152 21.30 5.82 10.27
CA PHE A 152 21.86 7.10 10.69
C PHE A 152 21.15 8.29 10.05
N ALA A 153 21.00 8.29 8.72
CA ALA A 153 20.37 9.38 8.00
C ALA A 153 18.92 9.60 8.47
N ARG A 154 18.15 8.52 8.64
CA ARG A 154 16.77 8.61 9.16
C ARG A 154 16.71 9.19 10.57
N ARG A 155 17.59 8.74 11.47
CA ARG A 155 17.71 9.27 12.84
C ARG A 155 18.13 10.74 12.86
N TYR A 156 19.08 11.11 12.03
CA TYR A 156 19.54 12.49 11.89
C TYR A 156 18.43 13.41 11.37
N THR A 157 17.71 12.98 10.33
CA THR A 157 16.55 13.71 9.79
C THR A 157 15.45 13.89 10.83
N TYR A 158 15.17 12.85 11.63
CA TYR A 158 14.23 12.96 12.73
C TYR A 158 14.65 14.04 13.74
N LEU A 159 15.91 14.02 14.21
CA LEU A 159 16.45 15.01 15.14
C LEU A 159 16.46 16.44 14.58
N ARG A 160 16.56 16.60 13.26
CA ARG A 160 16.52 17.90 12.58
C ARG A 160 15.13 18.34 12.17
N THR A 161 14.09 17.61 12.55
CA THR A 161 12.71 17.97 12.20
C THR A 161 12.34 19.29 12.85
N GLN A 162 11.92 20.24 12.00
CA GLN A 162 11.47 21.56 12.39
C GLN A 162 10.23 21.89 11.56
N ARG A 163 9.34 22.72 12.13
CA ARG A 163 8.11 23.11 11.46
C ARG A 163 8.39 24.19 10.42
N ASN A 164 7.99 23.97 9.17
CA ASN A 164 8.36 24.81 8.01
C ASN A 164 7.15 25.29 7.19
N GLY A 165 6.21 25.98 7.85
CA GLY A 165 5.06 26.60 7.17
C GLY A 165 3.84 25.70 6.98
N GLU A 166 3.96 24.40 7.26
CA GLU A 166 2.82 23.48 7.30
C GLU A 166 1.87 23.72 8.51
N SER A 167 0.67 23.15 8.43
CA SER A 167 -0.30 23.17 9.53
C SER A 167 0.23 22.40 10.75
N LEU A 168 -0.31 22.68 11.94
CA LEU A 168 0.11 21.97 13.15
C LEU A 168 -0.22 20.47 13.08
N SER A 169 -1.34 20.12 12.44
CA SER A 169 -1.75 18.73 12.24
C SER A 169 -0.76 18.00 11.33
N ASP A 170 -0.39 18.61 10.22
CA ASP A 170 0.56 18.02 9.27
C ASP A 170 1.95 17.87 9.90
N TYR A 171 2.40 18.88 10.65
CA TYR A 171 3.65 18.81 11.40
C TYR A 171 3.65 17.67 12.43
N THR A 172 2.55 17.51 13.18
CA THR A 172 2.39 16.41 14.14
C THR A 172 2.50 15.05 13.43
N GLY A 173 1.80 14.87 12.31
CA GLY A 173 1.88 13.65 11.51
C GLY A 173 3.29 13.37 10.98
N MET A 174 3.99 14.41 10.53
CA MET A 174 5.37 14.30 10.04
C MET A 174 6.34 13.86 11.15
N VAL A 175 6.22 14.42 12.36
CA VAL A 175 7.06 14.02 13.51
C VAL A 175 6.84 12.55 13.88
N ILE A 176 5.57 12.12 14.00
CA ILE A 176 5.23 10.72 14.30
C ILE A 176 5.84 9.79 13.26
N ARG A 177 5.69 10.12 11.98
CA ARG A 177 6.19 9.28 10.91
C ARG A 177 7.71 9.21 10.85
N ARG A 178 8.41 10.34 11.02
CA ARG A 178 9.88 10.35 11.06
C ARG A 178 10.42 9.60 12.28
N HIS A 179 9.69 9.58 13.40
CA HIS A 179 10.05 8.76 14.56
C HIS A 179 10.04 7.27 14.23
N GLU A 180 8.96 6.77 13.62
CA GLU A 180 8.86 5.35 13.22
C GLU A 180 9.97 4.97 12.24
N MET A 181 10.23 5.83 11.24
CA MET A 181 11.31 5.60 10.27
C MET A 181 12.71 5.65 10.88
N ALA A 182 12.91 6.41 11.96
CA ALA A 182 14.21 6.53 12.62
C ALA A 182 14.55 5.31 13.49
N GLU A 183 13.59 4.41 13.73
CA GLU A 183 13.75 3.25 14.61
C GLU A 183 14.36 3.67 15.96
N PHE A 184 13.87 4.79 16.49
CA PHE A 184 14.44 5.41 17.68
C PHE A 184 14.18 4.58 18.93
N ASN A 185 13.09 3.80 18.96
CA ASN A 185 12.80 2.84 20.01
C ASN A 185 13.87 1.74 20.18
N ALA A 186 14.62 1.44 19.12
CA ALA A 186 15.65 0.40 19.11
C ALA A 186 17.08 0.96 19.28
N ILE A 187 17.25 2.27 19.50
CA ILE A 187 18.57 2.88 19.61
C ILE A 187 19.27 2.46 20.91
N THR A 188 20.50 1.95 20.80
CA THR A 188 21.32 1.67 21.99
C THR A 188 21.99 2.94 22.50
N PRO A 189 22.37 3.01 23.79
CA PRO A 189 23.13 4.15 24.32
C PRO A 189 24.43 4.42 23.55
N GLU A 190 25.10 3.36 23.08
CA GLU A 190 26.33 3.49 22.28
C GLU A 190 26.05 4.00 20.86
N GLN A 191 24.99 3.55 20.22
CA GLN A 191 24.56 4.10 18.92
C GLN A 191 24.20 5.58 19.03
N MET A 192 23.55 6.01 20.12
CA MET A 192 23.23 7.41 20.37
C MET A 192 24.51 8.25 20.56
N LYS A 193 25.50 7.74 21.31
CA LYS A 193 26.81 8.39 21.45
C LYS A 193 27.52 8.55 20.10
N CYS A 194 27.52 7.50 19.27
CA CYS A 194 28.10 7.55 17.91
C CYS A 194 27.38 8.59 17.04
N LEU A 195 26.03 8.61 17.07
CA LEU A 195 25.22 9.59 16.36
C LEU A 195 25.61 11.02 16.72
N VAL A 196 25.63 11.34 18.02
CA VAL A 196 26.01 12.68 18.50
C VAL A 196 27.45 13.03 18.13
N TRP A 197 28.38 12.07 18.23
CA TRP A 197 29.77 12.29 17.88
C TRP A 197 29.97 12.60 16.39
N ILE A 198 29.37 11.81 15.50
CA ILE A 198 29.43 12.05 14.04
C ILE A 198 28.76 13.37 13.69
N CYS A 199 27.60 13.69 14.30
CA CYS A 199 26.95 14.97 14.12
C CYS A 199 27.89 16.13 14.48
N GLY A 200 28.71 16.00 15.52
CA GLY A 200 29.68 17.01 15.97
C GLY A 200 30.76 17.37 14.93
N LEU A 201 31.01 16.50 13.95
CA LEU A 201 32.00 16.69 12.90
C LEU A 201 31.44 17.58 11.78
N HIS A 202 31.37 18.90 11.98
CA HIS A 202 30.66 19.80 11.05
C HIS A 202 31.56 20.40 9.96
N THR A 203 32.88 20.31 10.08
CA THR A 203 33.77 21.02 9.16
C THR A 203 33.92 20.26 7.83
N PRO A 204 34.27 20.94 6.72
CA PRO A 204 34.62 20.27 5.48
C PRO A 204 35.80 19.29 5.63
N ASP A 205 36.74 19.60 6.52
CA ASP A 205 37.93 18.77 6.79
C ASP A 205 37.59 17.41 7.43
N ASP A 206 36.41 17.30 8.06
CA ASP A 206 35.92 16.05 8.65
C ASP A 206 35.11 15.20 7.66
N ALA A 207 35.02 15.58 6.37
CA ALA A 207 34.14 14.89 5.42
C ALA A 207 34.48 13.40 5.27
N ASP A 208 35.76 13.06 5.12
CA ASP A 208 36.20 11.67 5.00
C ASP A 208 36.04 10.91 6.32
N ILE A 209 36.24 11.59 7.46
CA ILE A 209 35.99 11.03 8.79
C ILE A 209 34.51 10.67 8.95
N ARG A 210 33.58 11.56 8.57
CA ARG A 210 32.13 11.29 8.60
C ARG A 210 31.79 10.10 7.71
N THR A 211 32.27 10.08 6.47
CA THR A 211 31.99 8.96 5.54
C THR A 211 32.48 7.63 6.10
N LEU A 212 33.70 7.58 6.63
CA LEU A 212 34.23 6.36 7.21
C LEU A 212 33.47 5.94 8.47
N ALA A 213 33.11 6.89 9.33
CA ALA A 213 32.36 6.59 10.55
C ALA A 213 30.96 6.03 10.24
N LEU A 214 30.28 6.58 9.24
CA LEU A 214 29.00 6.08 8.76
C LEU A 214 29.11 4.66 8.20
N LEU A 215 30.11 4.41 7.35
CA LEU A 215 30.37 3.07 6.80
C LEU A 215 30.57 2.03 7.92
N LYS A 216 31.31 2.40 8.98
CA LYS A 216 31.54 1.51 10.12
C LYS A 216 30.30 1.25 10.96
N MET A 217 29.43 2.25 11.12
CA MET A 217 28.15 2.06 11.79
C MET A 217 27.18 1.18 10.99
N GLU A 218 27.24 1.23 9.66
CA GLU A 218 26.45 0.35 8.79
C GLU A 218 26.94 -1.10 8.83
N ASP A 219 28.26 -1.31 8.79
CA ASP A 219 28.89 -2.64 8.84
C ASP A 219 28.72 -3.31 10.22
N ASN A 220 28.88 -2.55 11.30
CA ASN A 220 28.69 -3.04 12.66
C ASN A 220 27.81 -2.07 13.49
N PRO A 221 26.48 -2.26 13.48
CA PRO A 221 25.56 -1.42 14.23
C PRO A 221 25.75 -1.45 15.76
N GLN A 222 26.46 -2.46 16.29
CA GLN A 222 26.72 -2.60 17.73
C GLN A 222 28.07 -1.98 18.15
N THR A 223 28.76 -1.29 17.25
CA THR A 223 30.03 -0.63 17.58
C THR A 223 29.85 0.40 18.70
N THR A 224 30.81 0.44 19.62
CA THR A 224 30.84 1.45 20.68
C THR A 224 31.49 2.73 20.18
N LEU A 225 31.21 3.87 20.82
CA LEU A 225 31.87 5.13 20.44
C LEU A 225 33.41 5.03 20.58
N LYS A 226 33.89 4.31 21.59
CA LYS A 226 35.33 4.09 21.79
C LYS A 226 35.94 3.31 20.62
N GLN A 227 35.26 2.27 20.17
CA GLN A 227 35.73 1.40 19.08
C GLN A 227 35.72 2.16 17.75
N LEU A 228 34.64 2.90 17.47
CA LEU A 228 34.57 3.81 16.34
C LEU A 228 35.72 4.82 16.35
N SER A 229 35.96 5.48 17.50
CA SER A 229 37.03 6.48 17.62
C SER A 229 38.42 5.89 17.39
N LEU A 230 38.66 4.64 17.83
CA LEU A 230 39.93 3.95 17.63
C LEU A 230 40.17 3.65 16.15
N GLU A 231 39.15 3.16 15.44
CA GLU A 231 39.24 2.87 14.01
C GLU A 231 39.46 4.15 13.19
N ILE A 232 38.76 5.24 13.52
CA ILE A 232 39.01 6.55 12.92
C ILE A 232 40.44 7.02 13.20
N GLN A 233 40.93 6.84 14.43
CA GLN A 233 42.29 7.25 14.78
C GLN A 233 43.34 6.45 13.99
N GLN A 234 43.11 5.16 13.76
CA GLN A 234 43.95 4.32 12.90
C GLN A 234 43.95 4.83 11.46
N PHE A 235 42.76 5.13 10.90
CA PHE A 235 42.65 5.74 9.57
C PHE A 235 43.42 7.05 9.47
N LEU A 236 43.31 7.93 10.47
CA LEU A 236 44.05 9.18 10.52
C LEU A 236 45.57 8.98 10.54
N ASN A 237 46.06 7.94 11.22
CA ASN A 237 47.48 7.58 11.23
C ASN A 237 47.94 7.12 9.85
N ILE A 238 47.22 6.16 9.24
CA ILE A 238 47.52 5.66 7.89
C ILE A 238 47.48 6.80 6.85
N ARG A 239 46.52 7.72 6.98
CA ARG A 239 46.41 8.90 6.12
C ARG A 239 47.61 9.84 6.23
N ARG A 240 48.25 9.93 7.41
CA ARG A 240 49.52 10.66 7.56
C ARG A 240 50.66 9.92 6.88
N ASP A 241 50.75 8.60 7.05
CA ASP A 241 51.80 7.78 6.44
C ASP A 241 51.72 7.80 4.91
N ALA A 242 50.51 7.76 4.35
CA ALA A 242 50.29 7.83 2.90
C ALA A 242 50.81 9.14 2.27
N LYS A 243 50.82 10.26 3.02
CA LYS A 243 51.37 11.53 2.53
C LYS A 243 52.89 11.48 2.33
N LEU A 244 53.59 10.59 3.04
CA LEU A 244 55.03 10.38 2.86
C LEU A 244 55.35 9.81 1.47
N LEU A 245 54.44 9.01 0.90
CA LEU A 245 54.60 8.39 -0.42
C LEU A 245 54.29 9.35 -1.58
N GLY A 246 53.55 10.42 -1.34
CA GLY A 246 53.15 11.41 -2.34
C GLY A 246 54.08 12.62 -2.46
N SER A 247 55.12 12.70 -1.62
CA SER A 247 56.08 13.81 -1.64
C SER A 247 57.15 13.53 -2.70
N PRO A 248 57.36 14.40 -3.72
CA PRO A 248 58.42 14.19 -4.70
C PRO A 248 59.78 14.19 -4.00
N PRO A 249 60.72 13.33 -4.42
CA PRO A 249 62.05 13.31 -3.83
C PRO A 249 62.68 14.70 -3.98
N SER A 250 63.15 15.24 -2.87
CA SER A 250 63.92 16.48 -2.84
C SER A 250 65.14 16.31 -3.74
N LEU A 251 65.16 17.01 -4.88
CA LEU A 251 66.34 17.15 -5.74
C LEU A 251 67.38 18.06 -5.09
#